data_AF-A0A937J074-F1
#
_entry.id   AF-A0A937J074-F1
#
_cell.length_a   1.000
_cell.length_b   1.000
_cell.length_c   1.000
_cell.angle_alpha   90.00
_cell.angle_beta   90.00
_cell.angle_gamma   90.00
#
_symmetry.space_group_name_H-M   'P 1'
#
loop_
_entity.id
_entity.type
_entity.pdbx_description
1 polymer ?
#
loop_
_entity_poly.entity_id
_entity_poly.type
_entity_poly.pdbx_seq_one_letter_code
_entity_poly.pdbx_strand_id
1 'polypeptide(L)' 'LDNEYTVFGEVISGMSIVDKISDQITDGKNRPIENIYITIKALKL' A
#
# COMPACT_ATOMS: atom_id res chain seq x y z
N LEU A 1 3.08 -17.47 -3.56
CA LEU A 1 2.40 -16.63 -2.54
C LEU A 1 1.43 -17.46 -1.71
N ASP A 2 0.53 -18.20 -2.34
CA ASP A 2 -0.40 -19.08 -1.63
C ASP A 2 0.36 -20.09 -0.76
N ASN A 3 -0.04 -20.20 0.52
CA ASN A 3 0.62 -21.00 1.56
C ASN A 3 2.06 -20.58 1.93
N GLU A 4 2.59 -19.49 1.34
CA GLU A 4 3.89 -18.92 1.70
C GLU A 4 3.76 -17.70 2.63
N TYR A 5 2.59 -17.04 2.64
CA TYR A 5 2.31 -15.87 3.47
C TYR A 5 0.93 -15.93 4.13
N THR A 6 0.86 -15.50 5.39
CA THR A 6 -0.39 -15.42 6.14
C THR A 6 -1.21 -14.20 5.71
N VAL A 7 -2.42 -14.44 5.23
CA VAL A 7 -3.42 -13.39 4.97
C VAL A 7 -4.03 -12.93 6.29
N PHE A 8 -3.95 -11.62 6.60
CA PHE A 8 -4.46 -11.04 7.85
C PHE A 8 -5.57 -9.99 7.66
N GLY A 9 -5.95 -9.68 6.43
CA GLY A 9 -7.00 -8.70 6.13
C GLY A 9 -7.17 -8.47 4.63
N GLU A 10 -8.16 -7.65 4.29
CA GLU A 10 -8.49 -7.25 2.92
C GLU A 10 -8.87 -5.77 2.84
N VAL A 11 -8.76 -5.19 1.64
CA VAL A 11 -9.16 -3.82 1.38
C VAL A 11 -10.66 -3.80 1.03
N ILE A 12 -11.50 -3.41 1.99
CA ILE A 12 -12.97 -3.33 1.78
C ILE A 12 -13.41 -2.06 1.03
N SER A 13 -12.57 -1.02 1.00
CA SER A 13 -12.82 0.23 0.27
C SER A 13 -11.50 0.93 -0.08
N GLY A 14 -11.52 1.71 -1.17
CA GLY A 14 -10.33 2.45 -1.62
C GLY A 14 -9.40 1.69 -2.56
N MET A 15 -9.84 0.59 -3.20
CA MET A 15 -9.03 -0.13 -4.21
C MET A 15 -8.54 0.76 -5.35
N SER A 16 -9.35 1.74 -5.79
CA SER A 16 -8.91 2.71 -6.82
C SER A 16 -7.76 3.62 -6.37
N ILE A 17 -7.50 3.74 -5.07
CA ILE A 17 -6.32 4.42 -4.53
C ILE A 17 -5.11 3.49 -4.57
N VAL A 18 -5.29 2.20 -4.28
CA VAL A 18 -4.25 1.17 -4.42
C VAL A 18 -3.74 1.14 -5.87
N ASP A 19 -4.66 1.15 -6.85
CA ASP A 19 -4.30 1.18 -8.27
C ASP A 19 -3.45 2.41 -8.60
N LYS A 20 -3.89 3.61 -8.19
CA LYS A 20 -3.16 4.86 -8.39
C LYS A 20 -1.77 4.85 -7.75
N ILE A 21 -1.60 4.20 -6.61
CA ILE A 21 -0.31 4.02 -5.94
C ILE A 21 0.58 3.09 -6.77
N SER A 22 0.02 2.01 -7.31
CA SER A 22 0.77 1.06 -8.14
C SER A 22 1.23 1.65 -9.48
N ASP A 23 0.51 2.64 -10.00
CA ASP A 23 0.83 3.33 -11.26
C ASP A 23 1.89 4.44 -11.12
N GLN A 24 2.45 4.68 -9.92
CA GLN A 24 3.45 5.73 -9.74
C GLN A 24 4.76 5.40 -10.45
N ILE A 25 5.41 6.43 -11.00
CA ILE A 25 6.70 6.29 -11.67
C ILE A 25 7.75 5.84 -10.66
N THR A 26 8.49 4.78 -10.98
CA THR A 26 9.53 4.21 -10.12
C THR A 26 10.93 4.39 -10.70
N ASP A 27 11.93 4.29 -9.82
CA ASP A 27 13.32 4.10 -10.21
C ASP A 27 13.62 2.66 -10.69
N GLY A 28 14.88 2.38 -11.01
CA GLY A 28 15.32 1.05 -11.45
C GLY A 28 15.27 -0.06 -10.39
N LYS A 29 14.88 0.26 -9.16
CA LYS A 29 14.68 -0.71 -8.05
C LYS A 29 13.22 -0.80 -7.61
N ASN A 30 12.29 -0.31 -8.44
CA ASN A 30 10.84 -0.28 -8.19
C ASN A 30 10.44 0.59 -6.97
N ARG A 31 11.26 1.58 -6.58
CA ARG A 31 10.86 2.58 -5.59
C ARG A 31 10.18 3.76 -6.31
N PRO A 32 8.99 4.22 -5.86
CA PRO A 32 8.41 5.46 -6.38
C PRO A 32 9.38 6.64 -6.28
N ILE A 33 9.45 7.46 -7.34
CA ILE A 33 10.29 8.67 -7.38
C ILE A 33 9.81 9.66 -6.32
N GLU A 34 8.50 9.81 -6.20
CA GLU A 34 7.84 10.63 -5.19
C GLU A 34 7.41 9.79 -3.99
N ASN A 35 7.67 10.27 -2.78
CA ASN A 35 7.33 9.55 -1.56
C ASN A 35 5.81 9.57 -1.29
N ILE A 36 5.26 8.41 -0.93
CA ILE A 36 3.85 8.25 -0.51
C ILE A 36 3.82 7.98 0.99
N TYR A 37 3.29 8.92 1.77
CA TYR A 37 3.28 8.83 3.23
C TYR A 37 1.98 8.21 3.76
N ILE A 38 2.11 7.33 4.76
CA ILE A 38 0.98 6.82 5.52
C ILE A 38 0.77 7.73 6.74
N THR A 39 -0.43 8.30 6.87
CA THR A 39 -0.81 9.08 8.04
C THR A 39 -1.68 8.23 8.95
N ILE A 40 -1.29 8.08 10.22
CA ILE A 40 -2.00 7.26 11.20
C ILE A 40 -2.50 8.15 12.33
N LYS A 41 -3.77 8.02 12.69
CA LYS A 41 -4.31 8.56 13.93
C LYS A 41 -4.41 7.42 14.96
N ALA A 42 -3.51 7.41 15.93
CA ALA A 42 -3.63 6.51 17.06
C ALA A 42 -4.82 6.95 17.93
N LEU A 43 -5.78 6.05 18.11
CA LEU A 43 -6.83 6.26 19.08
C LEU A 43 -6.28 5.87 20.45
N LYS A 44 -6.40 6.78 21.40
CA LYS A 44 -6.12 6.48 22.81
C LYS A 44 -7.33 5.73 23.37
N LEU A 45 -7.08 4.59 24.01
CA LEU A 45 -8.08 3.84 24.78
C LEU A 45 -8.53 4.65 26.01
#